data_AF-A0A8S1BAG8-F1
#
_entry.id   AF-A0A8S1BAG8-F1
#
_cell.length_a   1.000
_cell.length_b   1.000
_cell.length_c   1.000
_cell.angle_alpha   90.00
_cell.angle_beta   90.00
_cell.angle_gamma   90.00
#
_symmetry.space_group_name_H-M   'P 1'
#
loop_
_entity.id
_entity.type
_entity.pdbx_description
1 polymer ?
#
loop_
_entity_poly.entity_id
_entity_poly.type
_entity_poly.pdbx_seq_one_letter_code
_entity_poly.pdbx_strand_id
1 'polypeptide(L)'
;MTTKCWKIDNLCGFTLSQSVSFAGIVTLVISFVAMVCAFITVKDISLDNEYNNRPVHAINMIFSLYCFSISMYQIIISVMLLSKRSPFLCSVWFVSHLSILTLYCFMFTAKVIVSYHAKQYLIVTLTVLSAVIYEGVFIFFMFIVHRYVATMQ
;
A
#
# COMPACT_ATOMS: atom_id res chain seq x y z
N MET A 1 34.10 -12.02 22.18
CA MET A 1 32.65 -11.87 22.42
C MET A 1 31.92 -12.25 21.15
N THR A 2 31.36 -13.46 21.09
CA THR A 2 30.50 -13.90 19.98
C THR A 2 29.16 -13.20 20.13
N THR A 3 28.88 -12.23 19.26
CA THR A 3 27.53 -11.67 19.10
C THR A 3 26.61 -12.80 18.65
N LYS A 4 25.92 -13.44 19.62
CA LYS A 4 24.78 -14.30 19.33
C LYS A 4 23.74 -13.42 18.65
N CYS A 5 23.71 -13.43 17.32
CA CYS A 5 22.61 -12.87 16.55
C CYS A 5 21.38 -13.70 16.93
N TRP A 6 20.43 -13.11 17.65
CA TRP A 6 19.20 -13.82 18.01
C TRP A 6 18.48 -14.17 16.70
N LYS A 7 18.52 -15.46 16.33
CA LYS A 7 17.65 -16.03 15.31
C LYS A 7 16.22 -15.92 15.84
N ILE A 8 15.58 -14.81 15.51
CA ILE A 8 14.14 -14.66 15.68
C ILE A 8 13.54 -15.49 14.57
N ASP A 9 13.42 -16.80 14.79
CA ASP A 9 12.82 -17.74 13.83
C ASP A 9 11.28 -17.59 13.79
N ASN A 10 10.73 -16.93 14.82
CA ASN A 10 9.30 -16.72 15.01
C ASN A 10 8.99 -15.23 15.27
N LEU A 11 8.00 -14.68 14.57
CA LEU A 11 7.50 -13.32 14.76
C LEU A 11 6.03 -13.42 15.20
N CYS A 12 5.70 -12.95 16.40
CA CYS A 12 4.38 -13.09 17.03
C CYS A 12 3.85 -14.54 17.09
N GLY A 13 4.73 -15.53 17.30
CA GLY A 13 4.36 -16.96 17.37
C GLY A 13 4.19 -17.65 16.01
N PHE A 14 4.31 -16.92 14.89
CA PHE A 14 4.30 -17.49 13.55
C PHE A 14 5.71 -17.75 13.05
N THR A 15 5.89 -18.83 12.28
CA THR A 15 7.12 -19.03 11.52
C THR A 15 7.31 -17.91 10.51
N LEU A 16 8.55 -17.51 10.23
CA LEU A 16 8.84 -16.44 9.27
C LEU A 16 8.17 -16.64 7.89
N SER A 17 8.07 -17.89 7.44
CA SER A 17 7.39 -18.27 6.20
C SER A 17 5.87 -17.99 6.26
N GLN A 18 5.22 -18.30 7.40
CA GLN A 18 3.82 -17.96 7.61
C GLN A 18 3.61 -16.45 7.70
N SER A 19 4.52 -15.70 8.32
CA SER A 19 4.45 -14.23 8.40
C SER A 19 4.52 -13.57 7.02
N VAL A 20 5.36 -14.06 6.10
CA VAL A 20 5.40 -13.56 4.71
C VAL A 20 4.10 -13.88 3.96
N SER A 21 3.55 -15.07 4.19
CA SER A 21 2.24 -15.46 3.62
C SER A 21 1.14 -14.51 4.08
N PHE A 22 1.14 -14.21 5.38
CA PHE A 22 0.18 -13.31 5.99
C PHE A 22 0.30 -11.90 5.40
N ALA A 23 1.52 -11.35 5.28
CA ALA A 23 1.75 -10.07 4.63
C ALA A 23 1.24 -10.06 3.18
N GLY A 24 1.47 -11.12 2.41
CA GLY A 24 0.96 -11.26 1.05
C GLY A 24 -0.57 -11.29 0.97
N ILE A 25 -1.23 -12.05 1.84
CA ILE A 25 -2.70 -12.14 1.89
C ILE A 25 -3.32 -10.80 2.29
N VAL A 26 -2.80 -10.16 3.34
CA VAL A 26 -3.31 -8.87 3.81
C VAL A 26 -3.13 -7.80 2.73
N THR A 27 -1.97 -7.76 2.07
CA THR A 27 -1.72 -6.84 0.96
C THR A 27 -2.70 -7.07 -0.18
N LEU A 28 -3.00 -8.33 -0.52
CA LEU A 28 -3.99 -8.69 -1.54
C LEU A 28 -5.38 -8.18 -1.17
N VAL A 29 -5.84 -8.42 0.07
CA VAL A 29 -7.16 -7.98 0.55
C VAL A 29 -7.26 -6.44 0.54
N ILE A 30 -6.25 -5.74 1.07
CA ILE A 30 -6.21 -4.27 1.07
C ILE A 30 -6.28 -3.73 -0.37
N SER A 31 -5.48 -4.30 -1.28
CA SER A 31 -5.44 -3.89 -2.68
C SER A 31 -6.77 -4.13 -3.38
N PHE A 32 -7.42 -5.26 -3.12
CA PHE A 32 -8.74 -5.56 -3.69
C PHE A 32 -9.81 -4.58 -3.22
N VAL A 33 -9.88 -4.29 -1.91
CA VAL A 33 -10.82 -3.30 -1.36
C VAL A 33 -10.54 -1.92 -1.94
N ALA A 34 -9.27 -1.50 -1.99
CA ALA A 34 -8.86 -0.22 -2.55
C ALA A 34 -9.24 -0.09 -4.03
N MET A 35 -9.06 -1.15 -4.82
CA MET A 35 -9.46 -1.19 -6.23
C MET A 35 -10.98 -1.00 -6.40
N VAL A 36 -11.80 -1.67 -5.59
CA VAL A 36 -13.27 -1.53 -5.65
C VAL A 36 -13.68 -0.11 -5.26
N CYS A 37 -13.13 0.45 -4.17
CA CYS A 37 -13.41 1.82 -3.77
C CYS A 37 -12.99 2.85 -4.83
N ALA A 38 -11.82 2.64 -5.45
CA ALA A 38 -11.34 3.48 -6.54
C ALA A 38 -12.27 3.43 -7.75
N PHE A 39 -12.72 2.23 -8.15
CA PHE A 39 -13.65 2.06 -9.25
C PHE A 39 -15.00 2.77 -9.00
N ILE A 40 -15.56 2.63 -7.79
CA ILE A 40 -16.78 3.33 -7.39
C ILE A 40 -16.58 4.85 -7.49
N THR A 41 -15.46 5.36 -6.96
CA THR A 41 -15.16 6.80 -6.98
C THR A 41 -15.03 7.33 -8.41
N VAL A 42 -14.36 6.60 -9.31
CA VAL A 42 -14.24 6.98 -10.73
C VAL A 42 -15.62 6.98 -11.40
N LYS A 43 -16.44 5.97 -11.14
CA LYS A 43 -17.80 5.88 -11.69
C LYS A 43 -18.65 7.06 -11.23
N ASP A 44 -18.62 7.39 -9.94
CA ASP A 44 -19.40 8.48 -9.37
C ASP A 44 -18.98 9.84 -9.95
N ILE A 45 -17.67 10.08 -10.10
CA ILE A 45 -17.16 11.31 -10.70
C ILE A 45 -17.47 11.37 -12.21
N SER A 46 -17.41 10.25 -12.92
CA SER A 46 -17.69 10.20 -14.36
C SER A 46 -19.15 10.48 -14.71
N LEU A 47 -20.08 10.29 -13.77
CA LEU A 47 -21.49 10.60 -13.94
C LEU A 47 -21.81 12.07 -13.60
N ASP A 48 -20.87 12.80 -13.01
CA ASP A 48 -21.03 14.20 -12.65
C ASP A 48 -20.63 15.13 -13.81
N ASN A 49 -21.61 15.80 -14.40
CA ASN A 49 -21.39 16.75 -15.49
C ASN A 49 -20.60 18.00 -15.08
N GLU A 50 -20.45 18.26 -13.78
CA GLU A 50 -19.68 19.41 -13.25
C GLU A 50 -18.24 19.08 -12.85
N TYR A 51 -17.72 17.89 -13.16
CA TYR A 51 -16.40 17.45 -12.66
C TYR A 51 -15.26 18.45 -12.97
N ASN A 52 -15.33 19.11 -14.13
CA ASN A 52 -14.30 20.04 -14.60
C ASN A 52 -14.29 21.37 -13.84
N ASN A 53 -15.37 21.68 -13.10
CA ASN A 53 -15.52 22.94 -12.38
C ASN A 53 -15.02 22.87 -10.93
N ARG A 54 -14.62 21.68 -10.44
CA ARG A 54 -14.21 21.50 -9.04
C ARG A 54 -12.85 20.80 -8.94
N PRO A 55 -11.78 21.51 -8.52
CA PRO A 55 -10.43 20.95 -8.47
C PRO A 55 -10.30 19.76 -7.52
N VAL A 56 -11.18 19.66 -6.51
CA VAL A 56 -11.24 18.52 -5.60
C VAL A 56 -11.68 17.22 -6.31
N HIS A 57 -12.61 17.30 -7.26
CA HIS A 57 -13.03 16.11 -8.02
C HIS A 57 -11.92 15.69 -8.99
N ALA A 58 -11.23 16.63 -9.63
CA ALA A 58 -10.10 16.33 -10.50
C ALA A 58 -8.98 15.56 -9.75
N ILE A 59 -8.58 16.02 -8.55
CA ILE A 59 -7.56 15.30 -7.78
C ILE A 59 -8.05 13.95 -7.26
N ASN A 60 -9.31 13.82 -6.86
CA ASN A 60 -9.88 12.54 -6.44
C ASN A 60 -9.98 11.54 -7.60
N MET A 61 -10.24 12.01 -8.83
CA MET A 61 -10.24 11.19 -10.02
C MET A 61 -8.84 10.67 -10.34
N ILE A 62 -7.83 11.54 -10.35
CA ILE A 62 -6.42 11.14 -10.52
C ILE A 62 -6.01 10.15 -9.43
N PHE A 63 -6.39 10.44 -8.18
CA PHE A 63 -6.08 9.57 -7.05
C PHE A 63 -6.69 8.18 -7.21
N SER A 64 -7.95 8.12 -7.65
CA SER A 64 -8.67 6.87 -7.85
C SER A 64 -8.12 6.06 -9.02
N LEU A 65 -7.81 6.71 -10.15
CA LEU A 65 -7.17 6.05 -11.30
C LEU A 65 -5.82 5.44 -10.92
N TYR A 66 -4.98 6.22 -10.23
CA TYR A 66 -3.69 5.73 -9.77
C TYR A 66 -3.85 4.58 -8.76
N CYS A 67 -4.74 4.74 -7.77
CA CYS A 67 -5.03 3.72 -6.77
C CYS A 67 -5.50 2.41 -7.43
N PHE A 68 -6.32 2.49 -8.48
CA PHE A 68 -6.76 1.34 -9.25
C PHE A 68 -5.58 0.63 -9.94
N SER A 69 -4.72 1.37 -10.65
CA SER A 69 -3.55 0.79 -11.34
C SER A 69 -2.55 0.15 -10.37
N ILE A 70 -2.25 0.81 -9.25
CA ILE A 70 -1.35 0.27 -8.24
C ILE A 70 -1.97 -0.93 -7.53
N SER A 71 -3.26 -0.90 -7.21
CA SER A 71 -3.93 -2.04 -6.59
C SER A 71 -3.89 -3.28 -7.47
N MET A 72 -4.10 -3.12 -8.79
CA MET A 72 -3.95 -4.22 -9.76
C MET A 72 -2.53 -4.80 -9.74
N TYR A 73 -1.52 -3.93 -9.74
CA TYR A 73 -0.13 -4.36 -9.66
C TYR A 73 0.20 -5.06 -8.33
N GLN A 74 -0.27 -4.53 -7.20
CA GLN A 74 -0.08 -5.14 -5.88
C GLN A 74 -0.77 -6.50 -5.76
N ILE A 75 -1.96 -6.69 -6.37
CA ILE A 75 -2.62 -7.99 -6.47
C ILE A 75 -1.72 -8.98 -7.23
N ILE A 76 -1.21 -8.60 -8.41
CA ILE A 76 -0.36 -9.47 -9.23
C ILE A 76 0.89 -9.90 -8.45
N ILE A 77 1.62 -8.96 -7.86
CA ILE A 77 2.84 -9.29 -7.11
C ILE A 77 2.51 -10.12 -5.87
N SER A 78 1.42 -9.84 -5.16
CA SER A 78 1.01 -10.63 -4.00
C SER A 78 0.66 -12.07 -4.39
N VAL A 79 -0.04 -12.27 -5.51
CA VAL A 79 -0.32 -13.61 -6.06
C VAL A 79 0.98 -14.33 -6.45
N MET A 80 1.93 -13.63 -7.08
CA MET A 80 3.23 -14.21 -7.42
C MET A 80 4.01 -14.63 -6.17
N LEU A 81 4.03 -13.79 -5.14
CA LEU A 81 4.68 -14.08 -3.84
C LEU A 81 4.07 -15.32 -3.16
N LEU A 82 2.75 -15.45 -3.21
CA LEU A 82 2.03 -16.59 -2.63
C LEU A 82 2.27 -17.89 -3.43
N SER A 83 2.44 -17.78 -4.75
CA SER A 83 2.63 -18.93 -5.65
C SER A 83 4.06 -19.48 -5.62
N LYS A 84 5.08 -18.60 -5.56
CA LYS A 84 6.48 -18.99 -5.50
C LYS A 84 7.24 -18.11 -4.51
N ARG A 85 7.71 -18.71 -3.41
CA ARG A 85 8.53 -18.02 -2.39
C ARG A 85 10.01 -18.07 -2.76
N SER A 86 10.36 -17.45 -3.88
CA SER A 86 11.76 -17.25 -4.22
C SER A 86 12.31 -15.97 -3.58
N PRO A 87 13.61 -15.92 -3.22
CA PRO A 87 14.22 -14.70 -2.71
C PRO A 87 14.12 -13.54 -3.72
N PHE A 88 14.18 -13.85 -5.02
CA PHE A 88 13.94 -12.88 -6.08
C PHE A 88 12.55 -12.24 -5.99
N LEU A 89 11.48 -13.04 -5.84
CA LEU A 89 10.11 -12.52 -5.74
C LEU A 89 9.87 -11.73 -4.45
N CYS A 90 10.52 -12.13 -3.34
CA CYS A 90 10.48 -11.36 -2.10
C CYS A 90 11.16 -9.98 -2.26
N SER A 91 12.31 -9.93 -2.93
CA SER A 91 13.00 -8.67 -3.23
C SER A 91 12.21 -7.79 -4.19
N VAL A 92 11.60 -8.37 -5.24
CA VAL A 92 10.71 -7.64 -6.15
C VAL A 92 9.53 -7.07 -5.37
N TRP A 93 8.86 -7.88 -4.53
CA TRP A 93 7.75 -7.40 -3.70
C TRP A 93 8.18 -6.25 -2.78
N PHE A 94 9.35 -6.36 -2.15
CA PHE A 94 9.91 -5.33 -1.27
C PHE A 94 10.18 -4.00 -1.99
N VAL A 95 10.94 -4.04 -3.09
CA VAL A 95 11.29 -2.83 -3.88
C VAL A 95 10.05 -2.19 -4.50
N SER A 96 9.10 -3.00 -4.94
CA SER A 96 7.82 -2.55 -5.47
C SER A 96 7.05 -1.75 -4.43
N HIS A 97 6.93 -2.26 -3.20
CA HIS A 97 6.24 -1.58 -2.13
C HIS A 97 6.93 -0.29 -1.71
N LEU A 98 8.26 -0.23 -1.74
CA LEU A 98 9.00 0.99 -1.43
C LEU A 98 8.75 2.09 -2.47
N SER A 99 8.75 1.73 -3.75
CA SER A 99 8.42 2.65 -4.85
C SER A 99 6.98 3.15 -4.73
N ILE A 100 6.03 2.25 -4.44
CA ILE A 100 4.61 2.58 -4.25
C ILE A 100 4.42 3.53 -3.07
N LEU A 101 5.10 3.30 -1.95
CA LEU A 101 5.02 4.13 -0.75
C LEU A 101 5.44 5.58 -1.05
N THR A 102 6.55 5.73 -1.79
CA THR A 102 7.07 7.04 -2.19
C THR A 102 6.05 7.80 -3.05
N LEU A 103 5.43 7.12 -4.00
CA LEU A 103 4.41 7.72 -4.87
C LEU A 103 3.12 8.06 -4.10
N TYR A 104 2.68 7.19 -3.19
CA TYR A 104 1.54 7.48 -2.33
C TYR A 104 1.80 8.70 -1.43
N CYS A 105 3.02 8.88 -0.93
CA CYS A 105 3.39 10.06 -0.15
C CYS A 105 3.15 11.37 -0.93
N PHE A 106 3.61 11.43 -2.20
CA PHE A 106 3.35 12.58 -3.06
C PHE A 106 1.85 12.82 -3.29
N MET A 107 1.09 11.75 -3.50
CA MET A 107 -0.34 11.84 -3.77
C MET A 107 -1.17 12.23 -2.55
N PHE A 108 -0.85 11.68 -1.38
CA PHE A 108 -1.46 12.10 -0.11
C PHE A 108 -1.17 13.57 0.16
N THR A 109 0.06 14.01 -0.07
CA THR A 109 0.45 15.43 0.07
C THR A 109 -0.37 16.32 -0.87
N ALA A 110 -0.45 15.96 -2.16
CA ALA A 110 -1.22 16.72 -3.14
C ALA A 110 -2.71 16.80 -2.77
N LYS A 111 -3.31 15.68 -2.33
CA LYS A 111 -4.70 15.62 -1.87
C LYS A 111 -4.93 16.49 -0.63
N VAL A 112 -4.01 16.46 0.34
CA VAL A 112 -4.07 17.33 1.52
C VAL A 112 -4.07 18.80 1.13
N ILE A 113 -3.15 19.23 0.25
CA ILE A 113 -3.06 20.63 -0.20
C ILE A 113 -4.37 21.09 -0.86
N VAL A 114 -4.88 20.31 -1.82
CA VAL A 114 -6.11 20.66 -2.56
C VAL A 114 -7.34 20.65 -1.66
N SER A 115 -7.51 19.64 -0.81
CA SER A 115 -8.65 19.56 0.13
C SER A 115 -8.58 20.62 1.22
N TYR A 116 -7.38 21.01 1.67
CA TYR A 116 -7.19 22.10 2.63
C TYR A 116 -7.57 23.45 2.01
N HIS A 117 -7.13 23.70 0.76
CA HIS A 117 -7.52 24.91 0.02
C HIS A 117 -9.05 25.00 -0.20
N ALA A 118 -9.71 23.85 -0.42
CA ALA A 118 -11.16 23.75 -0.51
C ALA A 118 -11.89 23.83 0.84
N LYS A 119 -11.19 24.09 1.96
CA LYS A 119 -11.73 24.17 3.34
C LYS A 119 -12.40 22.87 3.83
N GLN A 120 -12.02 21.72 3.25
CA GLN A 120 -12.56 20.41 3.62
C GLN A 120 -11.69 19.73 4.69
N TYR A 121 -11.65 20.31 5.89
CA TYR A 121 -10.74 19.89 6.97
C TYR A 121 -10.95 18.45 7.46
N LEU A 122 -12.18 17.95 7.41
CA LEU A 122 -12.49 16.57 7.79
C LEU A 122 -11.81 15.59 6.83
N ILE A 123 -11.91 15.82 5.52
CA ILE A 123 -11.27 14.99 4.49
C ILE A 123 -9.75 15.03 4.63
N VAL A 124 -9.18 16.20 4.92
CA VAL A 124 -7.74 16.34 5.19
C VAL A 124 -7.32 15.47 6.38
N THR A 125 -8.05 15.55 7.49
CA THR A 125 -7.73 14.78 8.71
C THR A 125 -7.79 13.28 8.45
N LEU A 126 -8.85 12.80 7.78
CA LEU A 126 -8.97 11.40 7.39
C LEU A 126 -7.86 10.96 6.44
N THR A 127 -7.47 11.82 5.49
CA THR A 127 -6.41 11.53 4.53
C THR A 127 -5.05 11.37 5.24
N VAL A 128 -4.71 12.28 6.16
CA VAL A 128 -3.48 12.18 6.96
C VAL A 128 -3.49 10.92 7.83
N LEU A 129 -4.60 10.64 8.52
CA LEU A 129 -4.72 9.43 9.34
C LEU A 129 -4.54 8.17 8.49
N SER A 130 -5.16 8.12 7.32
CA SER A 130 -5.02 6.99 6.39
C SER A 130 -3.59 6.80 5.91
N ALA A 131 -2.86 7.89 5.63
CA ALA A 131 -1.47 7.84 5.21
C ALA A 131 -0.57 7.25 6.31
N VAL A 132 -0.74 7.70 7.56
CA VAL A 132 0.04 7.19 8.71
C VAL A 132 -0.22 5.70 8.95
N ILE A 133 -1.49 5.27 8.91
CA ILE A 133 -1.84 3.85 9.07
C ILE A 133 -1.24 3.03 7.94
N TYR A 134 -1.35 3.51 6.70
CA TYR A 134 -0.78 2.84 5.52
C TYR A 134 0.73 2.67 5.67
N GLU A 135 1.47 3.74 5.95
CA GLU A 135 2.91 3.68 6.17
C GLU A 135 3.30 2.70 7.29
N GLY A 136 2.63 2.77 8.43
CA GLY A 136 2.90 1.89 9.57
C GLY A 136 2.73 0.40 9.24
N VAL A 137 1.65 0.04 8.56
CA VAL A 137 1.40 -1.34 8.13
C VAL A 137 2.46 -1.83 7.14
N PHE A 138 2.83 -1.00 6.16
CA PHE A 138 3.80 -1.40 5.15
C PHE A 138 5.24 -1.49 5.67
N ILE A 139 5.64 -0.60 6.58
CA ILE A 139 6.93 -0.70 7.27
C ILE A 139 7.02 -2.02 8.05
N PHE A 140 5.93 -2.41 8.72
CA PHE A 140 5.87 -3.68 9.44
C PHE A 140 6.02 -4.89 8.49
N PHE A 141 5.33 -4.90 7.35
CA PHE A 141 5.47 -5.97 6.37
C PHE A 141 6.86 -6.01 5.72
N MET A 142 7.46 -4.85 5.44
CA MET A 142 8.83 -4.76 4.94
C MET A 142 9.83 -5.39 5.89
N PHE A 143 9.69 -5.14 7.20
CA PHE A 143 10.54 -5.76 8.21
C PHE A 143 10.43 -7.30 8.17
N ILE A 144 9.22 -7.85 8.07
CA ILE A 144 8.98 -9.30 7.98
C ILE A 144 9.68 -9.88 6.74
N VAL A 145 9.45 -9.29 5.56
CA VAL A 145 9.99 -9.80 4.30
C VAL A 145 11.52 -9.67 4.25
N HIS A 146 12.07 -8.57 4.76
CA HIS A 146 13.52 -8.37 4.83
C HIS A 146 14.19 -9.44 5.70
N ARG A 147 13.61 -9.75 6.87
CA ARG A 147 14.13 -10.81 7.75
C ARG A 147 14.04 -12.19 7.09
N TYR A 148 12.98 -12.46 6.34
CA TYR A 148 12.83 -13.71 5.59
C TYR A 148 13.92 -13.90 4.54
N VAL A 149 14.18 -12.86 3.74
CA VAL A 149 15.25 -12.88 2.73
C VAL A 149 16.61 -13.07 3.40
N ALA A 150 16.87 -12.39 4.52
CA ALA A 150 18.12 -12.52 5.26
C ALA A 150 18.34 -13.92 5.87
N THR A 151 17.28 -14.68 6.13
CA THR A 151 17.39 -16.09 6.59
C THR A 151 17.58 -17.09 5.45
N MET A 152 17.37 -16.68 4.19
CA MET A 152 17.54 -17.51 2.99
C MET A 152 18.90 -17.36 2.32
N GLN A 153 19.68 -16.33 2.69
CA GLN A 153 21.06 -16.09 2.27
C GLN A 153 22.03 -16.75 3.26
#